data_AF-A0A8J7CNS4-F1
#
_entry.id   AF-A0A8J7CNS4-F1
#
_cell.length_a   1.000
_cell.length_b   1.000
_cell.length_c   1.000
_cell.angle_alpha   90.00
_cell.angle_beta   90.00
_cell.angle_gamma   90.00
#
_symmetry.space_group_name_H-M   'P 1'
#
loop_
_entity.id
_entity.type
_entity.pdbx_description
1 polymer ?
#
loop_
_entity_poly.entity_id
_entity_poly.type
_entity_poly.pdbx_seq_one_letter_code
_entity_poly.pdbx_strand_id
1 'polypeptide(L)' 'KPEQIPQSLSPGFRELFEEIILRGQECGEFRSDVPSNIISEMVHSIYQTTAFSKLEITFQENIRLKVKILLDGIKSL' A
#
# COMPACT_ATOMS: atom_id res chain seq x y z
N LYS A 1 22.18 -13.20 -25.83
CA LYS A 1 21.63 -13.33 -24.46
C LYS A 1 20.61 -12.21 -24.32
N PRO A 2 19.30 -12.48 -24.18
CA PRO A 2 18.33 -11.39 -24.13
C PRO A 2 18.61 -10.56 -22.87
N GLU A 3 18.68 -9.24 -23.05
CA GLU A 3 18.88 -8.26 -21.99
C GLU A 3 17.78 -8.42 -20.93
N GLN A 4 18.20 -8.55 -19.68
CA GLN A 4 17.28 -8.48 -18.55
C GLN A 4 16.73 -7.06 -18.48
N ILE A 5 15.45 -6.90 -18.80
CA ILE A 5 14.73 -5.65 -18.60
C ILE A 5 14.85 -5.31 -17.10
N PRO A 6 15.39 -4.14 -16.71
CA PRO A 6 15.45 -3.74 -15.31
C PRO A 6 14.04 -3.82 -14.71
N GLN A 7 13.90 -4.48 -13.56
CA GLN A 7 12.64 -4.64 -12.82
C GLN A 7 12.07 -3.33 -12.26
N SER A 8 12.42 -2.16 -12.81
CA SER A 8 11.96 -0.85 -12.37
C SER A 8 10.99 -0.26 -13.39
N LEU A 9 9.77 -0.80 -13.45
CA LEU A 9 8.65 -0.20 -14.21
C LEU A 9 7.42 0.08 -13.33
N SER A 10 7.60 0.16 -12.01
CA SER A 10 6.69 0.91 -11.15
C SER A 10 7.41 2.20 -10.77
N PRO A 11 6.84 3.39 -11.03
CA PRO A 11 7.44 4.65 -10.59
C PRO A 11 7.55 4.64 -9.05
N GLY A 12 8.56 5.34 -8.51
CA GLY A 12 9.10 5.31 -7.14
C GLY A 12 8.16 5.45 -5.92
N PHE A 13 6.85 5.35 -6.14
CA PHE A 13 5.79 5.43 -5.15
C PHE A 13 5.77 4.22 -4.21
N ARG A 14 6.18 3.03 -4.70
CA ARG A 14 6.20 1.81 -3.88
C ARG A 14 7.28 1.86 -2.82
N GLU A 15 8.45 2.31 -3.23
CA GLU A 15 9.63 2.51 -2.38
C GLU A 15 9.33 3.57 -1.32
N LEU A 16 8.67 4.67 -1.69
CA LEU A 16 8.26 5.72 -0.75
C LEU A 16 7.28 5.20 0.30
N PHE A 17 6.23 4.47 -0.11
CA PHE A 17 5.28 3.91 0.84
C PHE A 17 5.90 2.85 1.73
N GLU A 18 6.77 2.01 1.19
CA GLU A 18 7.50 1.03 1.97
C GLU A 18 8.38 1.70 3.04
N GLU A 19 9.07 2.79 2.71
CA GLU A 19 9.86 3.56 3.68
C GLU A 19 8.97 4.14 4.79
N ILE A 20 7.81 4.72 4.46
CA ILE A 20 6.86 5.24 5.44
C ILE A 20 6.40 4.14 6.40
N ILE A 21 6.01 2.97 5.86
CA ILE A 21 5.57 1.85 6.68
C ILE A 21 6.72 1.34 7.56
N LEU A 22 7.92 1.19 6.99
CA LEU A 22 9.10 0.75 7.74
C LEU A 22 9.41 1.69 8.92
N ARG A 23 9.37 3.00 8.71
CA ARG A 23 9.54 3.99 9.79
C ARG A 23 8.47 3.86 10.87
N GLY A 24 7.21 3.67 10.48
CA GLY A 24 6.14 3.44 11.44
C GLY A 24 6.33 2.15 12.24
N GLN A 25 6.88 1.10 11.63
CA GLN A 25 7.23 -0.15 12.34
C GLN A 25 8.40 0.05 13.31
N GLU A 26 9.46 0.77 12.90
CA GLU A 26 10.61 1.10 13.75
C GLU A 26 10.18 1.92 14.99
N CYS A 27 9.21 2.81 14.82
CA CYS A 27 8.66 3.63 15.91
C CYS A 27 7.56 2.91 16.73
N GLY A 28 7.16 1.70 16.35
CA GLY A 28 6.07 0.97 16.99
C GLY A 28 4.68 1.53 16.73
N GLU A 29 4.49 2.41 15.74
CA GLU A 29 3.19 2.94 15.29
C GLU A 29 2.41 1.90 14.46
N PHE A 30 3.12 1.10 13.67
CA PHE A 30 2.55 0.03 12.87
C PHE A 30 3.00 -1.34 13.35
N ARG A 31 2.12 -2.33 13.15
CA ARG A 31 2.40 -3.74 13.42
C ARG A 31 3.66 -4.20 12.70
N SER A 32 4.51 -4.94 13.40
CA SER A 32 5.81 -5.41 12.90
C SER A 32 5.84 -6.92 12.61
N ASP A 33 4.72 -7.62 12.85
CA ASP A 33 4.57 -9.04 12.54
C ASP A 33 4.35 -9.30 11.03
N VAL A 34 4.12 -8.26 10.24
CA VAL A 34 3.97 -8.30 8.79
C VAL A 34 5.06 -7.43 8.13
N PRO A 35 5.77 -7.91 7.09
CA PRO A 35 6.80 -7.11 6.41
C PRO A 35 6.26 -5.81 5.78
N SER A 36 7.03 -4.73 5.86
CA SER A 36 6.68 -3.39 5.32
C SER A 36 6.34 -3.42 3.83
N ASN A 37 7.07 -4.19 3.02
CA ASN A 37 6.85 -4.31 1.58
C ASN A 37 5.51 -4.97 1.22
N ILE A 38 5.00 -5.87 2.06
CA ILE A 38 3.67 -6.49 1.89
C ILE A 38 2.59 -5.46 2.19
N ILE A 39 2.72 -4.71 3.29
CA ILE A 39 1.77 -3.64 3.63
C ILE A 39 1.77 -2.55 2.53
N SER A 40 2.95 -2.17 2.02
CA SER A 40 3.07 -1.24 0.88
C SER A 40 2.33 -1.76 -0.35
N GLU A 41 2.52 -3.04 -0.72
CA GLU A 41 1.81 -3.64 -1.85
C GLU A 41 0.28 -3.64 -1.67
N MET A 42 -0.21 -3.79 -0.44
CA MET A 42 -1.65 -3.66 -0.13
C MET A 42 -2.16 -2.23 -0.37
N VAL A 43 -1.37 -1.20 -0.03
CA VAL A 43 -1.70 0.20 -0.36
C VAL A 43 -1.85 0.36 -1.87
N HIS A 44 -0.92 -0.18 -2.67
CA HIS A 44 -1.01 -0.15 -4.13
C HIS A 44 -2.27 -0.85 -4.66
N SER A 45 -2.61 -2.00 -4.08
CA SER A 45 -3.81 -2.77 -4.44
C SER A 45 -5.10 -1.98 -4.19
N ILE A 46 -5.13 -1.10 -3.17
CA ILE A 46 -6.27 -0.21 -2.93
C ILE A 46 -6.45 0.75 -4.11
N TYR A 47 -5.39 1.38 -4.62
CA TYR A 47 -5.49 2.28 -5.77
C TYR A 47 -5.99 1.54 -7.02
N GLN A 48 -5.40 0.39 -7.32
CA GLN A 48 -5.81 -0.44 -8.47
C GLN A 48 -7.27 -0.86 -8.37
N THR A 49 -7.67 -1.46 -7.23
CA THR A 49 -9.05 -1.93 -7.04
C THR A 49 -10.07 -0.80 -7.01
N THR A 50 -9.67 0.42 -6.64
CA THR A 50 -10.56 1.59 -6.66
C THR A 50 -10.72 2.13 -8.07
N ALA A 51 -9.64 2.21 -8.86
CA ALA A 51 -9.68 2.65 -10.25
C ALA A 51 -10.58 1.78 -11.14
N PHE A 52 -10.66 0.47 -10.86
CA PHE A 52 -11.50 -0.47 -11.61
C PHE A 52 -12.80 -0.90 -10.88
N SER A 53 -13.15 -0.23 -9.78
CA SER A 53 -14.32 -0.58 -8.98
C SER A 53 -15.64 -0.29 -9.70
N LYS A 54 -16.62 -1.19 -9.56
CA LYS A 54 -18.00 -1.04 -10.05
C LYS A 54 -19.02 -0.70 -8.95
N LEU A 55 -18.56 -0.45 -7.72
CA LEU A 55 -19.44 -0.06 -6.61
C LEU A 55 -20.13 1.28 -6.92
N GLU A 56 -21.41 1.40 -6.53
CA GLU A 56 -22.23 2.61 -6.70
C GLU A 56 -21.89 3.69 -5.64
N ILE A 57 -20.61 3.98 -5.47
CA ILE A 57 -20.08 5.06 -4.61
C ILE A 57 -19.02 5.85 -5.38
N THR A 58 -18.74 7.08 -4.93
CA THR A 58 -17.70 7.89 -5.57
C THR A 58 -16.32 7.26 -5.39
N PHE A 59 -15.41 7.53 -6.33
CA PHE A 59 -14.01 7.10 -6.22
C PHE A 59 -13.37 7.54 -4.89
N GLN A 60 -13.64 8.79 -4.49
CA GLN A 60 -13.12 9.36 -3.23
C GLN A 60 -13.66 8.63 -1.99
N GLU A 61 -14.93 8.27 -1.97
CA GLU A 61 -15.49 7.52 -0.85
C GLU A 61 -14.94 6.08 -0.81
N ASN A 62 -14.81 5.46 -1.97
CA ASN A 62 -14.27 4.10 -2.11
C ASN A 62 -12.83 4.00 -1.59
N ILE A 63 -11.94 4.90 -2.04
CA ILE A 63 -10.56 4.91 -1.58
C ILE A 63 -10.47 5.21 -0.08
N ARG A 64 -11.27 6.17 0.42
CA ARG A 64 -11.31 6.53 1.85
C ARG A 64 -11.67 5.33 2.72
N LEU A 65 -12.70 4.58 2.35
CA LEU A 65 -13.15 3.41 3.11
C LEU A 65 -12.11 2.28 3.12
N LYS A 66 -11.49 1.99 1.97
CA LYS A 66 -10.45 0.97 1.87
C LYS A 66 -9.19 1.33 2.66
N VAL A 67 -8.73 2.58 2.54
CA VAL A 67 -7.58 3.08 3.32
C VAL A 67 -7.90 3.03 4.81
N LYS A 68 -9.11 3.40 5.23
CA LYS A 68 -9.52 3.29 6.64
C LYS A 68 -9.38 1.86 7.17
N ILE A 69 -9.90 0.87 6.44
CA ILE A 69 -9.80 -0.55 6.84
C ILE A 69 -8.34 -0.98 6.95
N LEU A 70 -7.50 -0.60 6.00
CA LEU A 70 -6.07 -0.93 6.04
C LEU A 70 -5.39 -0.30 7.26
N LEU A 71 -5.57 1.00 7.46
CA LEU A 71 -4.95 1.73 8.58
C LEU A 71 -5.40 1.20 9.94
N ASP A 72 -6.69 0.93 10.10
CA ASP A 72 -7.22 0.37 11.34
C ASP A 72 -6.70 -1.05 11.61
N GLY A 73 -6.31 -1.81 10.57
CA GLY A 73 -5.73 -3.14 10.69
C GLY A 73 -4.20 -3.22 10.84
N ILE A 74 -3.48 -2.11 10.56
CA ILE A 74 -2.01 -2.06 10.69
C ILE A 74 -1.51 -1.24 11.88
N LYS A 75 -2.36 -0.40 12.50
CA LYS A 75 -2.00 0.28 13.75
C LYS A 75 -1.65 -0.74 14.83
N SER A 76 -0.57 -0.47 15.57
CA SER A 76 -0.29 -1.20 16.81
C SER A 76 -1.30 -0.80 17.90
N LEU A 77 -1.57 -1.73 18.82
CA LEU A 77 -2.39 -1.50 20.02
C LEU A 77 -1.56 -0.87 21.14
#